data_AF-A0A519P206-F1
#
_entry.id   AF-A0A519P206-F1
#
_cell.length_a   1.000
_cell.length_b   1.000
_cell.length_c   1.000
_cell.angle_alpha   90.00
_cell.angle_beta   90.00
_cell.angle_gamma   90.00
#
_symmetry.space_group_name_H-M   'P 1'
#
loop_
_entity.id
_entity.type
_entity.pdbx_description
1 polymer ?
#
loop_
_entity_poly.entity_id
_entity_poly.type
_entity_poly.pdbx_seq_one_letter_code
_entity_poly.pdbx_strand_id
1 'polypeptide(L)'
;MLADVADEVRLEQGQEQLSLIYALNALAAKIASAFAIGLTFPLLARLGYNAAAGATNTPAAIHSLELAYIIGPIVFVMLGGACVIGWKLDAQKHADIRRQLDERDAVYAEAPILESLSGEPGIAVLAEDAKA
;
A
#
# COMPACT_ATOMS: atom_id res chain seq x y z
N MET A 1 6.65 3.76 -0.99
CA MET A 1 5.73 3.23 -2.02
C MET A 1 4.28 3.57 -1.73
N LEU A 2 3.68 3.11 -0.62
CA LEU A 2 2.23 3.33 -0.42
C LEU A 2 1.88 4.81 -0.20
N ALA A 3 2.68 5.53 0.60
CA ALA A 3 2.55 6.98 0.75
C ALA A 3 2.81 7.72 -0.56
N ASP A 4 3.83 7.30 -1.33
CA ASP A 4 4.17 7.89 -2.62
C ASP A 4 3.01 7.77 -3.63
N VAL A 5 2.31 6.62 -3.63
CA VAL A 5 1.09 6.43 -4.43
C VAL A 5 -0.06 7.29 -3.91
N ALA A 6 -0.19 7.45 -2.60
CA ALA A 6 -1.21 8.32 -2.03
C ALA A 6 -0.97 9.79 -2.41
N ASP A 7 0.28 10.24 -2.44
CA ASP A 7 0.67 11.57 -2.92
C ASP A 7 0.35 11.73 -4.42
N GLU A 8 0.66 10.71 -5.25
CA GLU A 8 0.31 10.70 -6.67
C GLU A 8 -1.22 10.79 -6.89
N VAL A 9 -1.99 9.97 -6.17
CA VAL A 9 -3.46 9.99 -6.21
C VAL A 9 -4.03 11.32 -5.71
N ARG A 10 -3.44 11.90 -4.67
CA ARG A 10 -3.81 13.22 -4.16
C ARG A 10 -3.57 14.29 -5.21
N LEU A 11 -2.43 14.24 -5.91
CA LEU A 11 -2.12 15.19 -6.97
C LEU A 11 -3.11 15.07 -8.14
N GLU A 12 -3.39 13.84 -8.61
CA GLU A 12 -4.28 13.57 -9.75
C GLU A 12 -5.76 13.84 -9.46
N GLN A 13 -6.24 13.48 -8.26
CA GLN A 13 -7.67 13.51 -7.92
C GLN A 13 -8.04 14.70 -7.02
N GLY A 14 -7.04 15.41 -6.48
CA GLY A 14 -7.24 16.53 -5.55
C GLY A 14 -7.80 16.14 -4.18
N GLN A 15 -7.97 14.85 -3.89
CA GLN A 15 -8.56 14.36 -2.64
C GLN A 15 -7.54 13.65 -1.75
N GLU A 16 -7.60 13.95 -0.45
CA GLU A 16 -6.78 13.32 0.58
C GLU A 16 -7.27 11.90 0.91
N GLN A 17 -6.64 10.90 0.30
CA GLN A 17 -7.04 9.49 0.40
C GLN A 17 -6.02 8.60 1.10
N LEU A 18 -5.00 9.18 1.74
CA LEU A 18 -3.93 8.45 2.43
C LEU A 18 -4.48 7.40 3.41
N SER A 19 -5.40 7.79 4.28
CA SER A 19 -5.98 6.90 5.29
C SER A 19 -6.75 5.72 4.67
N LEU A 20 -7.47 5.96 3.58
CA LEU A 20 -8.22 4.94 2.85
C LEU A 20 -7.28 3.92 2.20
N ILE A 21 -6.22 4.40 1.55
CA ILE A 21 -5.21 3.55 0.91
C ILE A 21 -4.51 2.66 1.96
N TYR A 22 -4.14 3.23 3.12
CA TYR A 22 -3.57 2.44 4.22
C TYR A 22 -4.56 1.44 4.81
N ALA A 23 -5.85 1.81 4.96
CA ALA A 23 -6.88 0.90 5.44
C ALA A 23 -7.09 -0.27 4.48
N LEU A 24 -7.09 -0.02 3.17
CA LEU A 24 -7.20 -1.06 2.15
C LEU A 24 -6.00 -2.01 2.17
N ASN A 25 -4.78 -1.48 2.30
CA ASN A 25 -3.57 -2.29 2.43
C ASN A 25 -3.61 -3.16 3.70
N ALA A 26 -4.06 -2.62 4.83
CA ALA A 26 -4.20 -3.38 6.07
C ALA A 26 -5.27 -4.48 5.94
N LEU A 27 -6.39 -4.20 5.27
CA LEU A 27 -7.41 -5.20 4.98
C LEU A 27 -6.85 -6.33 4.09
N ALA A 28 -6.14 -5.97 3.02
CA ALA A 28 -5.48 -6.93 2.14
C ALA A 28 -4.52 -7.84 2.90
N ALA A 29 -3.71 -7.28 3.81
CA ALA A 29 -2.80 -8.06 4.65
C ALA A 29 -3.53 -9.07 5.55
N LYS A 30 -4.70 -8.70 6.11
CA LYS A 30 -5.53 -9.62 6.90
C LYS A 30 -6.12 -10.74 6.06
N ILE A 31 -6.62 -10.42 4.86
CA ILE A 31 -7.14 -11.41 3.91
C ILE A 31 -6.01 -12.38 3.52
N ALA A 32 -4.83 -11.87 3.17
CA ALA A 32 -3.67 -12.68 2.84
C ALA A 32 -3.25 -13.61 4.00
N SER A 33 -3.28 -13.11 5.23
CA SER A 33 -2.96 -13.91 6.42
C SER A 33 -3.97 -15.04 6.65
N ALA A 34 -5.27 -14.75 6.51
CA ALA A 34 -6.33 -15.76 6.60
C ALA A 34 -6.22 -16.80 5.48
N PHE A 35 -5.93 -16.35 4.26
CA PHE A 35 -5.70 -17.22 3.11
C PHE A 35 -4.49 -18.13 3.32
N ALA A 36 -3.38 -17.61 3.83
CA ALA A 36 -2.17 -18.38 4.11
C ALA A 36 -2.44 -19.53 5.09
N ILE A 37 -3.17 -19.27 6.18
CA ILE A 37 -3.60 -20.29 7.14
C ILE A 37 -4.53 -21.31 6.47
N GLY A 38 -5.55 -20.81 5.76
CA GLY A 38 -6.55 -21.63 5.07
C GLY A 38 -5.97 -22.52 3.98
N LEU A 39 -4.85 -22.13 3.38
CA LEU A 39 -4.12 -22.92 2.39
C LEU A 39 -3.13 -23.90 3.05
N THR A 40 -2.33 -23.43 4.01
CA THR A 40 -1.16 -24.15 4.52
C THR A 40 -1.56 -25.37 5.34
N PHE A 41 -2.52 -25.26 6.27
CA PHE A 41 -2.89 -26.41 7.11
C PHE A 41 -3.51 -27.57 6.32
N PRO A 42 -4.46 -27.36 5.39
CA PRO A 42 -4.98 -28.44 4.56
C PRO A 42 -3.92 -29.04 3.63
N LEU A 43 -2.96 -28.23 3.16
CA LEU A 43 -1.84 -28.74 2.36
C LEU A 43 -0.96 -29.67 3.22
N LEU A 44 -0.55 -29.23 4.40
CA LEU A 44 0.28 -29.99 5.32
C LEU A 44 -0.40 -31.28 5.79
N ALA A 45 -1.71 -31.24 6.07
CA ALA A 45 -2.48 -32.43 6.43
C ALA A 45 -2.45 -33.49 5.30
N ARG A 46 -2.53 -33.06 4.03
CA ARG A 46 -2.39 -33.97 2.88
C ARG A 46 -0.98 -34.52 2.71
N LEU A 47 0.04 -33.80 3.18
CA LEU A 47 1.45 -34.22 3.18
C LEU A 47 1.81 -35.05 4.42
N GLY A 48 0.82 -35.41 5.25
CA GLY A 48 1.00 -36.30 6.41
C GLY A 48 1.46 -35.60 7.68
N TYR A 49 1.48 -34.27 7.72
CA TYR A 49 1.78 -33.53 8.93
C TYR A 49 0.55 -33.46 9.86
N ASN A 50 0.75 -33.87 11.11
CA ASN A 50 -0.23 -33.79 12.18
C ASN A 50 0.08 -32.58 13.08
N ALA A 51 -0.81 -31.59 13.06
CA ALA A 51 -0.69 -30.35 13.84
C ALA A 51 -1.26 -30.46 15.27
N ALA A 52 -1.80 -31.62 15.67
CA ALA A 52 -2.36 -31.80 17.01
C ALA A 52 -1.26 -31.73 18.10
N ALA A 53 -1.61 -31.14 19.24
CA ALA A 53 -0.69 -31.06 20.38
C ALA A 53 -0.29 -32.48 20.85
N GLY A 54 1.01 -32.71 21.03
CA GLY A 54 1.55 -34.01 21.42
C GLY A 54 1.65 -35.05 20.30
N ALA A 55 1.31 -34.70 19.05
CA ALA A 55 1.48 -35.59 17.91
C ALA A 55 2.95 -35.85 17.60
N THR A 56 3.29 -37.09 17.27
CA THR A 56 4.58 -37.48 16.72
C THR A 56 4.49 -37.50 15.19
N ASN A 57 5.35 -36.72 14.54
CA ASN A 57 5.43 -36.64 13.08
C ASN A 57 6.62 -37.45 12.58
N THR A 58 6.48 -38.06 11.40
CA THR A 58 7.60 -38.74 10.75
C THR A 58 8.62 -37.71 10.24
N PRO A 59 9.90 -38.08 10.02
CA PRO A 59 10.87 -37.18 9.41
C PRO A 59 10.43 -36.60 8.06
N ALA A 60 9.72 -37.40 7.25
CA ALA A 60 9.15 -36.96 5.98
C ALA A 60 8.05 -35.90 6.14
N ALA A 61 7.19 -36.02 7.16
CA ALA A 61 6.16 -35.02 7.46
C ALA A 61 6.79 -33.69 7.92
N ILE A 62 7.87 -33.74 8.72
CA ILE A 62 8.62 -32.55 9.12
C ILE A 62 9.32 -31.91 7.93
N HIS A 63 9.97 -32.70 7.07
CA HIS A 63 10.59 -32.17 5.84
C HIS A 63 9.56 -31.50 4.92
N SER A 64 8.34 -32.03 4.85
CA SER A 64 7.26 -31.41 4.07
C SER A 64 6.81 -30.07 4.66
N LEU A 65 6.80 -29.94 5.99
CA LEU A 65 6.59 -28.68 6.69
C LEU A 65 7.67 -27.65 6.34
N GLU A 66 8.95 -28.05 6.40
CA GLU A 66 10.08 -27.20 6.04
C GLU A 66 9.95 -26.68 4.60
N LEU A 67 9.69 -27.58 3.65
CA LEU A 67 9.51 -27.20 2.25
C LEU A 67 8.33 -26.24 2.05
N ALA A 68 7.21 -26.43 2.74
CA ALA A 68 6.06 -25.53 2.63
C ALA A 68 6.41 -24.10 3.12
N TYR A 69 7.16 -24.00 4.22
CA TYR A 69 7.60 -22.72 4.79
C TYR A 69 8.75 -22.05 4.01
N ILE A 70 9.46 -22.79 3.15
CA ILE A 70 10.49 -22.23 2.27
C ILE A 70 9.90 -21.86 0.91
N ILE A 71 9.31 -22.84 0.22
CA ILE A 71 8.84 -22.69 -1.17
C ILE A 71 7.65 -21.73 -1.24
N GLY A 72 6.70 -21.84 -0.30
CA GLY A 72 5.50 -21.01 -0.29
C GLY A 72 5.82 -19.51 -0.30
N PRO A 73 6.54 -18.99 0.71
CA PRO A 73 6.95 -17.59 0.75
C PRO A 73 7.77 -17.16 -0.47
N ILE A 74 8.70 -17.98 -0.95
CA ILE A 74 9.50 -17.66 -2.16
C ILE A 74 8.57 -17.41 -3.35
N VAL A 75 7.63 -18.33 -3.62
CA VAL A 75 6.70 -18.20 -4.74
C VAL A 75 5.86 -16.94 -4.60
N PHE A 76 5.25 -16.69 -3.45
CA PHE A 76 4.38 -15.51 -3.27
C PHE A 76 5.15 -14.19 -3.29
N VAL A 77 6.37 -14.13 -2.77
CA VAL A 77 7.24 -12.94 -2.85
C VAL A 77 7.65 -12.69 -4.30
N MET A 78 8.02 -13.73 -5.05
CA MET A 78 8.35 -13.58 -6.47
C MET A 78 7.15 -13.12 -7.30
N LEU A 79 5.94 -13.63 -7.01
CA LEU A 79 4.71 -13.12 -7.63
C LEU A 79 4.46 -11.65 -7.27
N GLY A 80 4.63 -11.26 -6.00
CA GLY A 80 4.53 -9.86 -5.58
C GLY A 80 5.56 -8.96 -6.27
N GLY A 81 6.80 -9.44 -6.40
CA GLY A 81 7.85 -8.76 -7.16
C GLY A 81 7.50 -8.61 -8.65
N ALA A 82 6.88 -9.62 -9.24
CA ALA A 82 6.40 -9.56 -10.61
C ALA A 82 5.31 -8.49 -10.80
N CYS A 83 4.42 -8.30 -9.83
CA CYS A 83 3.37 -7.28 -9.87
C CYS A 83 3.90 -5.84 -9.90
N VAL A 84 5.13 -5.60 -9.45
CA VAL A 84 5.77 -4.27 -9.47
C VAL A 84 6.75 -4.09 -10.62
N ILE A 85 6.85 -5.06 -11.54
CA ILE A 85 7.66 -4.90 -12.76
C ILE A 85 7.10 -3.74 -13.59
N GLY A 86 7.97 -2.81 -13.98
CA GLY A 86 7.59 -1.62 -14.73
C GLY A 86 7.08 -0.46 -13.87
N TRP A 87 7.30 -0.50 -12.56
CA TRP A 87 7.04 0.62 -11.65
C TRP A 87 7.74 1.90 -12.12
N LYS A 88 6.97 2.98 -12.33
CA LYS A 88 7.46 4.25 -12.90
C LYS A 88 7.66 5.36 -11.88
N LEU A 89 7.23 5.14 -10.63
CA LEU A 89 7.38 6.14 -9.58
C LEU A 89 8.78 5.99 -8.97
N ASP A 90 9.75 6.57 -9.69
CA ASP A 90 11.14 6.68 -9.26
C ASP A 90 11.36 7.94 -8.39
N ALA A 91 12.59 8.14 -7.95
CA ALA A 91 12.95 9.25 -7.06
C ALA A 91 12.70 10.62 -7.70
N GLN A 92 12.89 10.75 -9.02
CA GLN A 92 12.68 12.00 -9.73
C GLN A 92 11.18 12.30 -9.83
N LYS A 93 10.38 11.32 -10.24
CA LYS A 93 8.92 11.46 -10.30
C LYS A 93 8.33 11.76 -8.93
N HIS A 94 8.81 11.12 -7.87
CA HIS A 94 8.38 11.41 -6.51
C HIS A 94 8.70 12.86 -6.10
N ALA A 95 9.91 13.35 -6.37
CA ALA A 95 10.28 14.73 -6.08
C ALA A 95 9.41 15.75 -6.83
N ASP A 96 9.09 15.48 -8.09
CA ASP A 96 8.21 16.32 -8.90
C ASP A 96 6.77 16.36 -8.37
N ILE A 97 6.26 15.24 -7.86
CA ILE A 97 4.94 15.17 -7.22
C ILE A 97 4.94 15.98 -5.93
N ARG A 98 5.98 15.82 -5.09
CA ARG A 98 6.12 16.56 -3.84
C ARG A 98 6.16 18.07 -4.08
N ARG A 99 6.95 18.53 -5.06
CA ARG A 99 7.02 19.95 -5.44
C ARG A 99 5.65 20.51 -5.80
N GLN A 100 4.88 19.81 -6.63
CA GLN A 100 3.55 20.25 -7.06
C GLN A 100 2.53 20.28 -5.91
N LEU A 101 2.59 19.31 -5.00
CA LEU A 101 1.73 19.31 -3.81
C LEU A 101 2.09 20.47 -2.88
N ASP A 102 3.38 20.73 -2.65
CA ASP A 102 3.83 21.83 -1.80
C ASP A 102 3.43 23.20 -2.41
N GLU A 103 3.50 23.36 -3.74
CA GLU A 103 3.01 24.55 -4.45
C GLU A 103 1.50 24.76 -4.27
N ARG A 104 0.69 23.69 -4.37
CA ARG A 104 -0.76 23.76 -4.11
C ARG A 104 -1.07 24.12 -2.67
N ASP A 105 -0.38 23.49 -1.72
CA ASP A 105 -0.60 23.71 -0.29
C ASP A 105 -0.23 25.13 0.15
N ALA A 106 0.79 25.74 -0.47
CA ALA A 106 1.13 27.14 -0.26
C ALA A 106 -0.02 28.08 -0.66
N VAL A 107 -0.66 27.85 -1.81
CA VAL A 107 -1.81 28.67 -2.27
C VAL A 107 -2.98 28.58 -1.28
N TYR A 108 -3.28 27.37 -0.78
CA TYR A 108 -4.34 27.19 0.22
C TYR A 108 -3.98 27.78 1.59
N ALA A 109 -2.70 27.85 1.94
CA ALA A 109 -2.24 28.48 3.17
C ALA A 109 -2.29 30.01 3.11
N GLU A 110 -2.08 30.61 1.93
CA GLU A 110 -2.09 32.06 1.73
C GLU A 110 -3.51 32.66 1.70
N ALA A 111 -4.51 31.96 1.16
CA ALA A 111 -5.86 32.48 1.04
C ALA A 111 -6.51 32.93 2.37
N PRO A 112 -6.43 32.15 3.48
CA PRO A 112 -6.90 32.59 4.80
C PRO A 112 -6.12 33.79 5.35
N ILE A 113 -4.83 33.89 5.03
CA ILE A 113 -3.97 34.99 5.47
C ILE A 113 -4.39 36.29 4.76
N LEU A 114 -4.62 36.23 3.45
CA LEU A 114 -5.08 37.37 2.67
C LEU A 114 -6.45 37.86 3.15
N GLU A 115 -7.40 36.96 3.42
CA GLU A 115 -8.72 37.32 3.98
C GLU A 115 -8.59 38.09 5.30
N SER A 116 -7.70 37.63 6.19
CA SER A 116 -7.47 38.28 7.48
C SER A 116 -6.87 39.69 7.34
N LEU A 117 -6.10 39.94 6.28
CA LEU A 117 -5.40 41.20 6.04
C LEU A 117 -6.22 42.21 5.22
N SER A 118 -7.02 41.74 4.26
CA SER A 118 -7.80 42.59 3.35
C SER A 118 -9.24 42.81 3.82
N GLY A 119 -9.80 41.90 4.61
CA GLY A 119 -11.22 41.88 4.95
C GLY A 119 -12.14 41.46 3.78
N GLU A 120 -11.55 41.07 2.65
CA GLU A 120 -12.25 40.50 1.49
C GLU A 120 -12.09 38.98 1.47
N PRO A 121 -13.09 38.20 0.99
CA PRO A 121 -13.03 36.75 1.02
C PRO A 121 -11.80 36.22 0.25
N GLY A 122 -10.95 35.45 0.94
CA GLY A 122 -9.75 34.84 0.38
C GLY A 122 -10.12 33.58 -0.38
N ILE A 123 -10.39 33.69 -1.68
CA ILE A 123 -10.71 32.53 -2.51
C ILE A 123 -9.40 31.94 -3.06
N ALA A 124 -9.04 30.75 -2.62
CA ALA A 124 -7.94 29.98 -3.22
C ALA A 124 -8.38 29.50 -4.61
N VAL A 125 -7.77 30.07 -5.67
CA VAL A 125 -8.01 29.69 -7.06
C VAL A 125 -6.76 29.00 -7.60
N LEU A 126 -6.88 27.76 -8.06
CA LEU A 126 -5.79 27.07 -8.75
C LEU A 126 -5.64 27.63 -10.18
N ALA A 127 -4.42 27.64 -10.71
CA ALA A 127 -4.14 28.18 -12.05
C ALA A 127 -4.92 27.49 -13.19
N GLU A 128 -5.41 26.26 -12.98
CA GLU A 128 -6.28 25.56 -13.93
C GLU A 128 -7.73 26.05 -13.90
N ASP A 129 -8.25 26.44 -12.73
CA ASP A 129 -9.63 26.97 -12.57
C ASP A 129 -9.76 28.42 -13.05
N ALA A 130 -8.66 29.18 -13.08
CA ALA A 130 -8.62 30.56 -13.56
C ALA A 130 -8.76 30.70 -15.09
N LYS A 131 -8.75 29.59 -15.84
CA LYS A 131 -8.88 29.55 -17.31
C LYS A 131 -10.29 29.19 -17.82
N ALA A 132 -11.24 28.92 -16.93
CA ALA A 132 -12.63 28.60 -17.28
C ALA A 132 -13.53 29.84 -17.35
#